data_AF-A0A8K1NWV2-F1
#
_entry.id   AF-A0A8K1NWV2-F1
#
_cell.length_a   1.000
_cell.length_b   1.000
_cell.length_c   1.000
_cell.angle_alpha   90.00
_cell.angle_beta   90.00
_cell.angle_gamma   90.00
#
_symmetry.space_group_name_H-M   'P 1'
#
loop_
_entity.id
_entity.type
_entity.pdbx_description
1 polymer ?
#
loop_
_entity_poly.entity_id
_entity_poly.type
_entity_poly.pdbx_seq_one_letter_code
_entity_poly.pdbx_strand_id
1 'polypeptide(L)' 'TYPLIGNYGIPAEEFDENMLSKHFESNHKIWVSGLIVGEVCETPSHWRQKQTLHEWMVQHKIPGIASIDTRALT' A
#
# COMPACT_ATOMS: atom_id res chain seq x y z
N THR A 1 3.65 15.17 -5.37
CA THR A 1 3.10 14.11 -4.48
C THR A 1 1.66 13.86 -4.87
N TYR A 2 1.27 12.60 -5.08
CA TYR A 2 -0.11 12.26 -5.46
C TYR A 2 -0.96 12.17 -4.18
N PRO A 3 -2.04 12.95 -4.03
CA PRO A 3 -2.77 13.04 -2.76
C PRO A 3 -3.60 11.79 -2.45
N LEU A 4 -4.10 11.10 -3.48
CA LEU A 4 -4.99 9.94 -3.38
C LEU A 4 -4.19 8.63 -3.47
N ILE A 5 -4.06 7.92 -2.36
CA ILE A 5 -3.31 6.66 -2.29
C ILE A 5 -4.25 5.52 -1.90
N GLY A 6 -4.07 4.34 -2.51
CA GLY A 6 -4.83 3.13 -2.18
C GLY A 6 -6.01 2.80 -3.11
N ASN A 7 -6.26 3.56 -4.19
CA ASN A 7 -7.40 3.33 -5.11
C ASN A 7 -7.47 1.92 -5.72
N TYR A 8 -6.31 1.28 -5.93
CA TYR A 8 -6.22 -0.06 -6.53
C TYR A 8 -6.17 -1.20 -5.51
N GLY A 9 -6.17 -0.87 -4.21
CA GLY A 9 -5.97 -1.83 -3.14
C GLY A 9 -4.60 -2.51 -3.22
N ILE A 10 -4.49 -3.64 -2.52
CA ILE A 10 -3.29 -4.47 -2.50
C ILE A 10 -3.60 -5.81 -3.18
N PRO A 11 -2.79 -6.23 -4.17
CA PRO A 11 -2.93 -7.53 -4.81
C PRO A 11 -2.47 -8.66 -3.89
N ALA A 12 -2.87 -9.91 -4.21
CA ALA A 12 -2.34 -11.08 -3.50
C ALA A 12 -0.81 -11.20 -3.66
N GLU A 13 -0.16 -11.75 -2.64
CA GLU A 13 1.22 -12.22 -2.74
C GLU A 13 1.26 -13.49 -3.62
N GLU A 14 1.43 -13.31 -4.93
CA GLU A 14 1.73 -14.38 -5.88
C GLU A 14 3.24 -14.47 -6.11
N PHE A 15 3.79 -15.69 -6.13
CA PHE A 15 5.20 -15.94 -6.45
C PHE A 15 5.36 -16.51 -7.86
N ASP A 16 6.39 -16.04 -8.56
CA ASP A 16 6.91 -16.58 -9.82
C ASP A 16 7.63 -17.93 -9.61
N GLU A 17 7.93 -18.65 -10.69
CA GLU A 17 8.76 -19.87 -10.71
C GLU A 17 10.13 -19.68 -10.03
N ASN A 18 10.66 -18.46 -10.03
CA ASN A 18 11.90 -18.03 -9.39
C ASN A 18 11.73 -17.61 -7.93
N MET A 19 10.57 -17.88 -7.31
CA MET A 19 10.20 -17.46 -5.95
C MET A 19 10.28 -15.94 -5.71
N LEU A 20 10.05 -15.13 -6.76
CA LEU A 20 9.95 -13.68 -6.68
C LEU A 20 8.49 -13.25 -6.60
N SER A 21 8.18 -12.24 -5.78
CA SER A 21 6.83 -11.67 -5.74
C SER A 21 6.47 -11.06 -7.10
N LYS A 22 5.41 -11.57 -7.73
CA LYS A 22 4.95 -11.17 -9.07
C LYS A 22 4.40 -9.75 -9.13
N HIS A 23 4.02 -9.19 -7.99
CA HIS A 23 3.36 -7.88 -7.87
C HIS A 23 4.10 -6.90 -6.97
N PHE A 24 5.18 -7.33 -6.32
CA PHE A 24 5.93 -6.52 -5.39
C PHE A 24 7.40 -6.51 -5.78
N GLU A 25 8.03 -5.34 -5.65
CA GLU A 25 9.48 -5.13 -5.87
C GLU A 25 10.35 -5.83 -4.80
N SER A 26 9.73 -6.35 -3.74
CA SER A 26 10.42 -7.00 -2.65
C SER A 26 9.55 -8.09 -2.06
N ASN A 27 10.19 -9.21 -1.76
CA ASN A 27 9.53 -10.37 -1.20
C ASN A 27 9.14 -10.11 0.27
N HIS A 28 7.87 -10.37 0.61
CA HIS A 28 7.32 -10.50 1.97
C HIS A 28 7.46 -9.29 2.91
N LYS A 29 7.93 -8.12 2.43
CA LYS A 29 8.21 -6.99 3.33
C LYS A 29 8.01 -5.62 2.70
N ILE A 30 7.43 -4.74 3.50
CA ILE A 30 7.40 -3.31 3.27
C ILE A 30 8.66 -2.68 3.90
N TRP A 31 9.43 -1.94 3.10
CA TRP A 31 10.68 -1.34 3.56
C TRP A 31 10.51 0.00 4.27
N VAL A 32 9.41 0.70 4.01
CA VAL A 32 9.16 2.00 4.63
C VAL A 32 8.90 1.86 6.13
N SER A 33 9.41 2.79 6.94
CA SER A 33 9.15 2.79 8.39
C SER A 33 7.76 3.35 8.73
N GLY A 34 7.16 4.09 7.81
CA GLY A 34 5.80 4.62 7.93
C GLY A 34 5.37 5.31 6.65
N LEU A 35 4.07 5.52 6.50
CA LEU A 35 3.49 6.15 5.31
C LEU A 35 2.64 7.36 5.72
N ILE A 36 2.87 8.51 5.08
CA ILE A 36 2.07 9.73 5.29
C ILE A 36 1.37 10.05 3.97
N VAL A 37 0.05 10.13 3.99
CA VAL A 37 -0.78 10.39 2.80
C VAL A 37 -1.78 11.50 3.06
N GLY A 38 -2.17 12.19 1.98
CA GLY A 38 -3.23 13.18 2.02
C GLY A 38 -4.59 12.53 2.21
N GLU A 39 -4.96 11.64 1.30
CA GLU A 39 -6.23 10.93 1.35
C GLU A 39 -6.01 9.46 1.03
N VAL A 40 -6.62 8.59 1.82
CA VAL A 40 -6.60 7.13 1.60
C VAL A 40 -7.96 6.69 1.09
N CYS A 41 -7.96 5.90 0.01
CA CYS A 41 -9.19 5.29 -0.47
C CYS A 41 -9.53 4.05 0.39
N GLU A 42 -10.65 4.13 1.11
CA GLU A 42 -11.17 3.02 1.93
C GLU A 42 -11.84 1.93 1.08
N THR A 43 -12.37 2.30 -0.09
CA THR A 43 -13.07 1.42 -1.03
C THR A 43 -12.28 1.28 -2.33
N PRO A 44 -11.15 0.54 -2.31
CA PRO A 44 -10.44 0.28 -3.54
C PRO A 44 -11.35 -0.43 -4.55
N SER A 45 -11.10 -0.16 -5.83
CA SER A 45 -11.81 -0.81 -6.93
C SER A 45 -10.82 -1.23 -8.00
N HIS A 46 -10.33 -2.46 -7.88
CA HIS A 46 -9.49 -3.09 -8.89
C HIS A 46 -9.72 -4.60 -8.96
N TRP A 47 -9.71 -5.15 -10.17
CA TRP A 47 -9.98 -6.58 -10.42
C TRP A 47 -9.01 -7.53 -9.70
N ARG A 48 -7.81 -7.05 -9.33
CA ARG A 48 -6.81 -7.81 -8.59
C ARG A 48 -6.79 -7.52 -7.10
N GLN A 49 -7.61 -6.61 -6.60
CA GLN A 49 -7.56 -6.26 -5.19
C GLN A 49 -7.94 -7.47 -4.36
N LYS A 50 -7.19 -7.70 -3.29
CA LYS A 50 -7.49 -8.74 -2.31
C LYS A 50 -7.71 -8.17 -0.93
N GLN A 51 -7.03 -7.06 -0.62
CA GLN A 51 -7.18 -6.36 0.65
C GLN A 51 -6.96 -4.86 0.44
N THR A 52 -7.40 -4.08 1.42
CA THR A 52 -7.18 -2.63 1.45
C THR A 52 -5.73 -2.31 1.81
N LEU A 53 -5.29 -1.09 1.50
CA LEU A 53 -3.99 -0.59 1.93
C LEU A 53 -3.87 -0.60 3.46
N HIS A 54 -4.96 -0.26 4.15
CA HIS A 54 -5.01 -0.25 5.62
C HIS A 54 -4.75 -1.64 6.21
N GLU A 55 -5.48 -2.66 5.76
CA GLU A 55 -5.32 -4.04 6.24
C GLU A 55 -3.89 -4.55 6.03
N TRP A 56 -3.30 -4.25 4.87
CA TRP A 56 -1.92 -4.65 4.57
C TRP A 56 -0.91 -3.96 5.49
N MET A 57 -1.05 -2.66 5.74
CA MET A 57 -0.17 -1.95 6.67
C MET A 57 -0.29 -2.46 8.11
N VAL A 58 -1.51 -2.82 8.55
CA VAL A 58 -1.75 -3.42 9.86
C VAL A 58 -1.10 -4.80 9.97
N GLN A 59 -1.20 -5.65 8.94
CA GLN A 59 -0.55 -6.97 8.90
C GLN A 59 0.98 -6.86 9.03
N HIS A 60 1.58 -5.89 8.33
CA HIS A 60 3.03 -5.66 8.37
C HIS A 60 3.49 -4.79 9.57
N LYS A 61 2.57 -4.37 10.45
CA LYS A 61 2.82 -3.54 11.63
C LYS A 61 3.50 -2.21 11.30
N ILE A 62 3.06 -1.55 10.23
CA ILE A 62 3.63 -0.28 9.78
C ILE A 62 2.70 0.88 10.13
N PRO A 63 3.18 1.90 10.83
CA PRO A 63 2.38 3.07 11.15
C PRO A 63 2.09 3.89 9.87
N GLY A 64 0.85 4.34 9.74
CA GLY A 64 0.42 5.22 8.66
C GLY A 64 -0.42 6.36 9.19
N ILE A 65 -0.28 7.55 8.60
CA ILE A 65 -1.12 8.72 8.90
C ILE A 65 -1.74 9.22 7.59
N ALA A 66 -3.07 9.33 7.57
CA ALA A 66 -3.82 9.94 6.49
C ALA A 66 -4.35 11.33 6.92
N SER A 67 -4.85 12.13 5.97
CA SER A 67 -5.37 13.48 6.21
C SER A 67 -4.29 14.52 6.57
N ILE A 68 -3.05 14.30 6.10
CA ILE A 68 -1.96 15.27 6.25
C ILE A 68 -1.75 15.99 4.91
N ASP A 69 -1.62 17.31 4.94
CA ASP A 69 -1.26 18.07 3.75
C ASP A 69 0.19 17.76 3.33
N THR A 70 0.34 16.73 2.48
CA THR A 70 1.62 16.32 1.91
C THR A 70 2.22 17.35 0.95
N ARG A 71 1.45 18.36 0.51
CA ARG A 71 1.98 19.48 -0.29
C ARG A 71 2.71 20.51 0.56
N ALA A 72 2.27 20.72 1.81
CA ALA A 72 2.95 21.61 2.74
C ALA A 72 4.25 20.99 3.30
N LEU A 73 4.37 19.66 3.24
CA LEU A 73 5.53 18.91 3.73
C LEU A 73 6.70 18.83 2.73
N THR A 74 6.47 19.14 1.45
CA THR A 74 7.46 19.05 0.36
C THR A 74 8.03 20.42 0.05
#